data_AF-R9L2A4-F1
#
_entry.id   AF-R9L2A4-F1
#
_cell.length_a   1.000
_cell.length_b   1.000
_cell.length_c   1.000
_cell.angle_alpha   90.00
_cell.angle_beta   90.00
_cell.angle_gamma   90.00
#
_symmetry.space_group_name_H-M   'P 1'
#
loop_
_entity.id
_entity.type
_entity.pdbx_description
1 polymer ?
#
loop_
_entity_poly.entity_id
_entity_poly.type
_entity_poly.pdbx_seq_one_letter_code
_entity_poly.pdbx_strand_id
1 'polypeptide(L)'
;MAKPQTMIEQVRSKVSVERERLRPPSLHADRKAAKRARHKAKHHKYTKAAFFRYCYYDPAFKFFCEQVLDVDYLPLPEATRTASEVGVQNSSDYVCTPFKHILGDFAEALDLGADILIQFGGPCRLGYYGELQDSILRDMGYDFIMLNFAHGIEKGYIGWAKEVLKTVNPDVDIPHGVVQMKALARMIAHLDSLRDFYLANAGFERERGAFDAAWARAMDAMRACADERDIAQAYRDAMGEMRAIPLDKPADPIRIGIVGEMFTAIDERSNLGLDHKLVAMGVEVHRMLNFTNRYLRYNEPNLRVGAKDYLTYDMGPTSTLTVLAAKKYAEGGFDGIIHAKSAGCTPEIDCIPVLQKVSEDFAVPILYLTYDSQTSDTGLDTRLEAFYDMLAMKKEKRK
;
A
#
# COMPACT_ATOMS: atom_id res chain seq x y z
N MET A 1 40.98 2.76 89.28
CA MET A 1 41.45 1.48 88.70
C MET A 1 41.13 1.47 87.22
N ALA A 2 42.16 1.18 86.40
CA ALA A 2 42.18 0.87 84.97
C ALA A 2 41.64 1.89 83.94
N LYS A 3 42.50 2.17 82.95
CA LYS A 3 42.44 3.17 81.88
C LYS A 3 41.39 2.87 80.78
N PRO A 4 40.95 3.90 80.02
CA PRO A 4 40.00 3.79 78.92
C PRO A 4 40.65 3.58 77.55
N GLN A 5 39.84 3.03 76.63
CA GLN A 5 39.78 3.28 75.17
C GLN A 5 41.09 3.44 74.39
N THR A 6 41.37 2.50 73.49
CA THR A 6 42.00 2.78 72.18
C THR A 6 41.85 1.57 71.25
N MET A 7 41.74 1.88 69.95
CA MET A 7 41.77 0.99 68.77
C MET A 7 40.46 0.33 68.33
N ILE A 8 39.55 1.18 67.84
CA ILE A 8 38.90 0.92 66.55
C ILE A 8 39.87 1.43 65.49
N GLU A 9 40.47 0.55 64.68
CA GLU A 9 40.73 0.79 63.26
C GLU A 9 41.35 -0.44 62.57
N GLN A 10 40.71 -0.84 61.46
CA GLN A 10 41.33 -1.40 60.25
C GLN A 10 42.10 -2.73 60.33
N VAL A 11 41.40 -3.84 60.06
CA VAL A 11 41.95 -4.91 59.18
C VAL A 11 40.82 -5.49 58.32
N ARG A 12 40.53 -4.87 57.17
CA ARG A 12 39.88 -5.55 56.04
C ARG A 12 41.01 -6.16 55.21
N SER A 13 40.96 -7.48 55.03
CA SER A 13 41.87 -8.23 54.17
C SER A 13 41.83 -7.71 52.73
N LYS A 14 42.96 -7.18 52.27
CA LYS A 14 43.24 -6.89 50.86
C LYS A 14 43.71 -8.18 50.19
N VAL A 15 42.88 -8.78 49.35
CA VAL A 15 43.37 -9.65 48.27
C VAL A 15 43.42 -8.79 47.01
N SER A 16 44.65 -8.56 46.55
CA SER A 16 45.01 -7.85 45.34
C SER A 16 44.66 -8.68 44.12
N VAL A 17 43.69 -8.23 43.32
CA VAL A 17 43.60 -8.62 41.92
C VAL A 17 44.44 -7.61 41.13
N GLU A 18 45.57 -8.08 40.62
CA GLU A 18 46.36 -7.33 39.64
C GLU A 18 45.46 -6.97 38.46
N ARG A 19 45.17 -5.68 38.29
CA ARG A 19 44.66 -5.14 37.04
C ARG A 19 45.80 -5.18 36.04
N GLU A 20 45.88 -6.28 35.29
CA GLU A 20 46.66 -6.31 34.07
C GLU A 20 46.21 -5.11 33.22
N ARG A 21 47.14 -4.19 32.95
CA ARG A 21 46.89 -2.98 32.16
C ARG A 21 46.57 -3.41 30.74
N LEU A 22 45.30 -3.71 30.51
CA LEU A 22 44.68 -3.77 29.19
C LEU A 22 45.08 -2.49 28.46
N ARG A 23 45.81 -2.66 27.35
CA ARG A 23 46.04 -1.57 26.41
C ARG A 23 44.67 -0.95 26.10
N PRO A 24 44.52 0.39 26.16
CA PRO A 24 43.27 1.01 25.76
C PRO A 24 42.96 0.59 24.32
N PRO A 25 41.73 0.17 23.98
CA PRO A 25 41.36 0.01 22.59
C PRO A 25 41.61 1.35 21.90
N SER A 26 42.49 1.37 20.90
CA SER A 26 42.88 2.61 20.23
C SER A 26 41.66 3.21 19.55
N LEU A 27 41.27 4.43 19.95
CA LEU A 27 40.30 5.30 19.27
C LEU A 27 40.85 5.87 17.95
N HIS A 28 41.47 5.01 17.15
CA HIS A 28 41.73 5.30 15.76
C HIS A 28 40.87 4.31 14.97
N ALA A 29 39.82 4.84 14.34
CA ALA A 29 39.09 4.11 13.32
C ALA A 29 40.13 3.45 12.41
N ASP A 30 40.03 2.13 12.21
CA ASP A 30 40.91 1.40 11.31
C ASP A 30 40.76 2.06 9.94
N ARG A 31 41.67 2.99 9.62
CA ARG A 31 41.60 3.79 8.41
C ARG A 31 41.70 2.92 7.18
N LYS A 32 42.22 1.69 7.29
CA LYS A 32 42.30 0.72 6.20
C LYS A 32 40.98 -0.03 6.06
N ALA A 33 40.32 -0.42 7.15
CA ALA A 33 38.96 -0.98 7.12
C ALA A 33 37.90 0.07 6.77
N ALA A 34 37.98 1.30 7.28
CA ALA A 34 37.12 2.43 6.92
C ALA A 34 37.37 2.93 5.49
N LYS A 35 38.61 2.84 4.98
CA LYS A 35 38.92 3.11 3.56
C LYS A 35 38.50 1.94 2.67
N ARG A 36 38.61 0.68 3.11
CA ARG A 36 38.04 -0.49 2.41
C ARG A 36 36.51 -0.45 2.41
N ALA A 37 35.87 -0.07 3.51
CA ALA A 37 34.43 0.15 3.62
C ALA A 37 33.98 1.35 2.78
N ARG A 38 34.71 2.48 2.80
CA ARG A 38 34.46 3.59 1.85
C ARG A 38 34.73 3.23 0.39
N HIS A 39 35.69 2.34 0.11
CA HIS A 39 36.00 1.90 -1.25
C HIS A 39 35.01 0.82 -1.73
N LYS A 40 34.45 0.02 -0.82
CA LYS A 40 33.34 -0.91 -1.07
C LYS A 40 32.02 -0.14 -1.22
N ALA A 41 31.79 0.89 -0.41
CA ALA A 41 30.64 1.80 -0.49
C ALA A 41 30.72 2.80 -1.66
N LYS A 42 31.91 3.09 -2.20
CA LYS A 42 32.06 3.86 -3.45
C LYS A 42 31.78 3.03 -4.71
N HIS A 43 31.60 1.71 -4.59
CA HIS A 43 31.43 0.79 -5.71
C HIS A 43 30.23 -0.17 -5.59
N HIS A 44 29.45 -0.14 -4.50
CA HIS A 44 28.07 -0.59 -4.60
C HIS A 44 27.31 0.54 -5.27
N LYS A 45 27.13 0.45 -6.60
CA LYS A 45 26.03 1.15 -7.23
C LYS A 45 24.81 0.56 -6.53
N TYR A 46 24.09 1.35 -5.73
CA TYR A 46 22.82 0.92 -5.16
C TYR A 46 21.91 0.70 -6.38
N THR A 47 21.71 -0.57 -6.77
CA THR A 47 21.00 -0.88 -8.00
C THR A 47 19.64 -1.47 -7.74
N LYS A 48 19.34 -1.98 -6.55
CA LYS A 48 18.09 -2.72 -6.30
C LYS A 48 17.08 -1.91 -5.50
N ALA A 49 16.02 -1.47 -6.16
CA ALA A 49 14.91 -0.78 -5.53
C ALA A 49 13.72 -1.70 -5.30
N ALA A 50 13.11 -1.61 -4.12
CA ALA A 50 11.91 -2.34 -3.75
C ALA A 50 10.79 -1.37 -3.34
N PHE A 51 9.57 -1.72 -3.75
CA PHE A 51 8.35 -1.21 -3.16
C PHE A 51 7.82 -2.25 -2.17
N PHE A 52 6.99 -1.80 -1.22
CA PHE A 52 6.15 -2.72 -0.46
C PHE A 52 5.10 -3.37 -1.36
N ARG A 53 4.49 -4.47 -0.90
CA ARG A 53 3.47 -5.17 -1.69
C ARG A 53 2.19 -4.35 -1.71
N TYR A 54 1.66 -4.12 -2.89
CA TYR A 54 0.46 -3.32 -3.00
C TYR A 54 -0.42 -3.74 -4.17
N CYS A 55 -1.51 -4.45 -3.84
CA CYS A 55 -2.52 -4.96 -4.76
C CYS A 55 -1.92 -5.46 -6.09
N TYR A 56 -2.30 -4.86 -7.20
CA TYR A 56 -1.90 -5.27 -8.55
C TYR A 56 -1.01 -4.23 -9.26
N TYR A 57 -0.36 -3.31 -8.54
CA TYR A 57 0.48 -2.28 -9.16
C TYR A 57 1.96 -2.67 -9.32
N ASP A 58 2.33 -3.90 -8.96
CA ASP A 58 3.68 -4.45 -9.16
C ASP A 58 4.28 -4.18 -10.57
N PRO A 59 3.56 -4.37 -11.70
CA PRO A 59 4.08 -4.01 -13.01
C PRO A 59 4.43 -2.53 -13.16
N ALA A 60 3.62 -1.64 -12.56
CA ALA A 60 3.86 -0.21 -12.57
C ALA A 60 5.06 0.17 -11.69
N PHE A 61 5.26 -0.52 -10.57
CA PHE A 61 6.43 -0.33 -9.70
C PHE A 61 7.71 -0.77 -10.40
N LYS A 62 7.68 -1.94 -11.03
CA LYS A 62 8.78 -2.43 -11.86
C LYS A 62 9.12 -1.44 -12.99
N PHE A 63 8.11 -1.00 -13.74
CA PHE A 63 8.28 -0.04 -14.82
C PHE A 63 8.88 1.28 -14.32
N PHE A 64 8.42 1.78 -13.18
CA PHE A 64 8.97 2.98 -12.57
C PHE A 64 10.44 2.82 -12.19
N CYS A 65 10.81 1.73 -11.50
CA CYS A 65 12.20 1.49 -11.13
C CYS A 65 13.12 1.36 -12.37
N GLU A 66 12.75 0.51 -13.31
CA GLU A 66 13.64 0.17 -14.42
C GLU A 66 13.64 1.22 -15.54
N GLN A 67 12.47 1.78 -15.88
CA GLN A 67 12.35 2.68 -17.04
C GLN A 67 12.41 4.16 -16.65
N VAL A 68 12.07 4.52 -15.39
CA VAL A 68 12.13 5.92 -14.94
C VAL A 68 13.39 6.19 -14.13
N LEU A 69 13.73 5.31 -13.19
CA LEU A 69 14.85 5.50 -12.27
C LEU A 69 16.16 4.84 -12.76
N ASP A 70 16.10 3.97 -13.77
CA ASP A 70 17.24 3.19 -14.27
C ASP A 70 17.93 2.40 -13.14
N VAL A 71 17.12 1.69 -12.35
CA VAL A 71 17.55 0.78 -11.28
C VAL A 71 16.82 -0.56 -11.39
N ASP A 72 17.45 -1.64 -10.95
CA ASP A 72 16.86 -2.98 -10.89
C ASP A 72 15.68 -2.98 -9.92
N TYR A 73 14.54 -3.54 -10.34
CA TYR A 73 13.42 -3.77 -9.44
C TYR A 73 13.59 -5.10 -8.70
N LEU A 74 13.46 -5.06 -7.37
CA LEU A 74 13.35 -6.26 -6.54
C LEU A 74 11.86 -6.55 -6.28
N PRO A 75 11.27 -7.56 -6.96
CA PRO A 75 9.91 -7.99 -6.66
C PRO A 75 9.90 -8.76 -5.33
N LEU A 76 8.89 -8.49 -4.52
CA LEU A 76 8.65 -9.24 -3.29
C LEU A 76 7.82 -10.50 -3.60
N PRO A 77 8.17 -11.68 -3.04
CA PRO A 77 7.36 -12.89 -3.19
C PRO A 77 5.99 -12.73 -2.51
N GLU A 78 5.10 -13.72 -2.55
CA GLU A 78 3.88 -13.64 -1.73
C GLU A 78 4.20 -13.41 -0.25
N ALA A 79 3.37 -12.60 0.41
CA ALA A 79 3.63 -12.20 1.77
C ALA A 79 3.58 -13.39 2.72
N THR A 80 4.65 -13.55 3.50
CA THR A 80 4.71 -14.58 4.54
C THR A 80 4.06 -14.07 5.84
N ARG A 81 3.61 -14.99 6.69
CA ARG A 81 3.16 -14.63 8.05
C ARG A 81 4.26 -13.93 8.85
N THR A 82 5.51 -14.37 8.65
CA THR A 82 6.70 -13.80 9.29
C THR A 82 6.87 -12.32 8.96
N ALA A 83 6.69 -11.92 7.69
CA ALA A 83 6.78 -10.51 7.31
C ALA A 83 5.71 -9.67 8.03
N SER A 84 4.46 -10.15 8.10
CA SER A 84 3.41 -9.48 8.87
C SER A 84 3.75 -9.37 10.37
N GLU A 85 4.30 -10.42 10.97
CA GLU A 85 4.68 -10.45 12.39
C GLU A 85 5.78 -9.43 12.71
N VAL A 86 6.81 -9.31 11.84
CA VAL A 86 7.86 -8.29 11.98
C VAL A 86 7.23 -6.89 12.03
N GLY A 87 6.32 -6.61 11.10
CA GLY A 87 5.59 -5.35 11.05
C GLY A 87 4.80 -5.06 12.33
N VAL A 88 4.10 -6.06 12.86
CA VAL A 88 3.30 -5.93 14.09
C VAL A 88 4.18 -5.73 15.33
N GLN A 89 5.25 -6.51 15.48
CA GLN A 89 6.12 -6.48 16.66
C GLN A 89 6.93 -5.19 16.77
N ASN A 90 7.24 -4.56 15.64
CA ASN A 90 8.05 -3.33 15.58
C ASN A 90 7.18 -2.06 15.41
N SER A 91 5.86 -2.18 15.59
CA SER A 91 4.92 -1.07 15.48
C SER A 91 4.07 -0.90 16.73
N SER A 92 3.63 0.31 17.00
CA SER A 92 2.63 0.57 18.04
C SER A 92 1.26 0.00 17.64
N ASP A 93 0.45 -0.39 18.62
CA ASP A 93 -0.95 -0.76 18.35
C ASP A 93 -1.82 0.41 17.89
N TYR A 94 -1.38 1.65 18.12
CA TYR A 94 -2.10 2.85 17.72
C TYR A 94 -1.86 3.29 16.27
N VAL A 95 -0.93 2.67 15.54
CA VAL A 95 -0.78 2.92 14.10
C VAL A 95 -1.72 2.02 13.30
N CYS A 96 -2.25 2.54 12.20
CA CYS A 96 -3.16 1.77 11.36
C CYS A 96 -2.44 0.60 10.67
N THR A 97 -3.19 -0.46 10.41
CA THR A 97 -2.72 -1.74 9.86
C THR A 97 -1.80 -1.61 8.63
N PRO A 98 -2.07 -0.72 7.66
CA PRO A 98 -1.17 -0.53 6.51
C PRO A 98 0.28 -0.21 6.90
N PHE A 99 0.50 0.56 7.96
CA PHE A 99 1.86 0.84 8.45
C PHE A 99 2.61 -0.44 8.79
N LYS A 100 1.93 -1.35 9.51
CA LYS A 100 2.47 -2.62 9.98
C LYS A 100 2.82 -3.52 8.78
N HIS A 101 1.91 -3.63 7.81
CA HIS A 101 2.15 -4.43 6.60
C HIS A 101 3.35 -3.90 5.80
N ILE A 102 3.40 -2.58 5.56
CA ILE A 102 4.49 -1.94 4.80
C ILE A 102 5.85 -2.12 5.52
N LEU A 103 5.89 -1.93 6.84
CA LEU A 103 7.12 -2.11 7.61
C LEU A 103 7.66 -3.54 7.50
N GLY A 104 6.76 -4.53 7.58
CA GLY A 104 7.11 -5.95 7.39
C GLY A 104 7.63 -6.25 5.99
N ASP A 105 6.96 -5.72 4.97
CA ASP A 105 7.38 -5.86 3.57
C ASP A 105 8.75 -5.23 3.30
N PHE A 106 9.04 -4.08 3.93
CA PHE A 106 10.35 -3.43 3.82
C PHE A 106 11.45 -4.20 4.52
N ALA A 107 11.22 -4.75 5.72
CA ALA A 107 12.20 -5.60 6.38
C ALA A 107 12.53 -6.83 5.50
N GLU A 108 11.52 -7.47 4.92
CA GLU A 108 11.72 -8.60 4.00
C GLU A 108 12.46 -8.19 2.71
N ALA A 109 12.15 -7.01 2.14
CA ALA A 109 12.86 -6.49 0.98
C ALA A 109 14.37 -6.32 1.26
N LEU A 110 14.71 -5.80 2.44
CA LEU A 110 16.09 -5.62 2.87
C LEU A 110 16.79 -6.97 3.10
N ASP A 111 16.11 -7.95 3.69
CA ASP A 111 16.63 -9.32 3.85
C ASP A 111 16.90 -9.99 2.50
N LEU A 112 16.11 -9.67 1.46
CA LEU A 112 16.30 -10.13 0.08
C LEU A 112 17.36 -9.32 -0.69
N GLY A 113 17.96 -8.31 -0.06
CA GLY A 113 19.05 -7.51 -0.61
C GLY A 113 18.61 -6.28 -1.40
N ALA A 114 17.48 -5.67 -1.02
CA ALA A 114 17.12 -4.33 -1.50
C ALA A 114 18.12 -3.30 -0.95
N ASP A 115 18.54 -2.40 -1.82
CA ASP A 115 19.42 -1.27 -1.53
C ASP A 115 18.62 0.01 -1.26
N ILE A 116 17.47 0.11 -1.94
CA ILE A 116 16.61 1.29 -1.98
C ILE A 116 15.19 0.84 -1.66
N LEU A 117 14.57 1.49 -0.68
CA LEU A 117 13.15 1.32 -0.36
C LEU A 117 12.39 2.55 -0.84
N ILE A 118 11.25 2.32 -1.50
CA ILE A 118 10.43 3.41 -2.04
C ILE A 118 9.10 3.47 -1.29
N GLN A 119 8.83 4.62 -0.67
CA GLN A 119 7.64 4.83 0.16
C GLN A 119 6.76 5.98 -0.35
N PHE A 120 5.44 5.76 -0.40
CA PHE A 120 4.48 6.78 -0.81
C PHE A 120 4.25 7.84 0.28
N GLY A 121 3.96 9.06 -0.18
CA GLY A 121 3.44 10.14 0.65
C GLY A 121 1.93 10.28 0.54
N GLY A 122 1.30 10.84 1.58
CA GLY A 122 -0.12 11.18 1.57
C GLY A 122 -0.50 12.13 2.70
N PRO A 123 -1.70 12.72 2.67
CA PRO A 123 -2.09 13.79 3.58
C PRO A 123 -2.56 13.31 4.96
N CYS A 124 -2.57 12.00 5.21
CA CYS A 124 -2.81 11.42 6.54
C CYS A 124 -1.47 11.04 7.21
N ARG A 125 -1.51 10.13 8.19
CA ARG A 125 -0.29 9.59 8.80
C ARG A 125 0.69 8.99 7.80
N LEU A 126 0.23 8.60 6.60
CA LEU A 126 1.07 8.15 5.50
C LEU A 126 2.23 9.13 5.19
N GLY A 127 2.01 10.43 5.34
CA GLY A 127 3.06 11.44 5.15
C GLY A 127 4.26 11.31 6.11
N TYR A 128 4.09 10.63 7.24
CA TYR A 128 5.16 10.37 8.22
C TYR A 128 5.64 8.92 8.21
N TYR A 129 5.07 8.06 7.37
CA TYR A 129 5.41 6.64 7.37
C TYR A 129 6.88 6.42 7.04
N GLY A 130 7.37 7.04 5.97
CA GLY A 130 8.75 6.84 5.50
C GLY A 130 9.79 7.19 6.57
N GLU A 131 9.58 8.26 7.33
CA GLU A 131 10.49 8.68 8.40
C GLU A 131 10.50 7.70 9.57
N LEU A 132 9.32 7.29 10.00
CA LEU A 132 9.19 6.34 11.11
C LEU A 132 9.74 4.97 10.71
N GLN A 133 9.42 4.50 9.51
CA GLN A 133 9.92 3.23 8.97
C GLN A 133 11.43 3.28 8.78
N ASP A 134 12.00 4.38 8.27
CA ASP A 134 13.45 4.56 8.15
C ASP A 134 14.14 4.45 9.52
N SER A 135 13.64 5.17 10.53
CA SER A 135 14.18 5.10 11.89
C SER A 135 14.10 3.68 12.48
N ILE A 136 12.93 3.02 12.39
CA ILE A 136 12.74 1.68 12.95
C ILE A 136 13.67 0.66 12.28
N LEU A 137 13.75 0.66 10.95
CA LEU A 137 14.59 -0.28 10.22
C LEU A 137 16.08 -0.05 10.47
N ARG A 138 16.51 1.21 10.67
CA ARG A 138 17.89 1.51 11.08
C ARG A 138 18.19 1.02 12.50
N ASP A 139 17.24 1.16 13.42
CA ASP A 139 17.37 0.63 14.78
C ASP A 139 17.43 -0.91 14.79
N MET A 140 16.78 -1.57 13.82
CA MET A 140 16.90 -3.01 13.56
C MET A 140 18.26 -3.40 12.95
N GLY A 141 19.08 -2.44 12.54
CA GLY A 141 20.45 -2.66 12.05
C GLY A 141 20.61 -2.66 10.53
N TYR A 142 19.57 -2.28 9.77
CA TYR A 142 19.66 -2.21 8.31
C TYR A 142 20.35 -0.93 7.82
N ASP A 143 21.05 -1.04 6.68
CA ASP A 143 21.62 0.10 5.93
C ASP A 143 21.04 0.11 4.52
N PHE A 144 20.37 1.20 4.17
CA PHE A 144 19.63 1.36 2.92
C PHE A 144 19.34 2.84 2.66
N ILE A 145 18.84 3.11 1.45
CA ILE A 145 18.33 4.41 1.03
C ILE A 145 16.80 4.40 1.07
N MET A 146 16.20 5.34 1.79
CA MET A 146 14.76 5.58 1.73
C MET A 146 14.45 6.66 0.69
N LEU A 147 13.76 6.29 -0.39
CA LEU A 147 13.13 7.23 -1.30
C LEU A 147 11.70 7.51 -0.82
N ASN A 148 11.55 8.55 0.00
CA ASN A 148 10.27 8.92 0.61
C ASN A 148 9.55 9.99 -0.22
N PHE A 149 8.44 9.64 -0.89
CA PHE A 149 7.63 10.58 -1.66
C PHE A 149 6.86 11.60 -0.80
N ALA A 150 6.83 11.46 0.53
CA ALA A 150 6.31 12.50 1.41
C ALA A 150 7.27 13.70 1.53
N HIS A 151 8.55 13.49 1.27
CA HIS A 151 9.57 14.53 1.29
C HIS A 151 9.68 15.26 -0.05
N GLY A 152 10.02 16.55 0.01
CA GLY A 152 10.28 17.34 -1.19
C GLY A 152 9.05 17.76 -2.00
N ILE A 153 7.83 17.35 -1.62
CA ILE A 153 6.56 17.76 -2.26
C ILE A 153 6.49 19.29 -2.38
N GLU A 154 6.95 20.00 -1.35
CA GLU A 154 6.97 21.47 -1.26
C GLU A 154 7.89 22.13 -2.31
N LYS A 155 8.87 21.38 -2.82
CA LYS A 155 9.84 21.83 -3.83
C LYS A 155 9.39 21.49 -5.26
N GLY A 156 8.20 20.90 -5.41
CA GLY A 156 7.61 20.49 -6.68
C GLY A 156 8.44 19.45 -7.45
N TYR A 157 8.07 19.22 -8.71
CA TYR A 157 8.71 18.22 -9.58
C TYR A 157 10.22 18.41 -9.75
N ILE A 158 10.72 19.65 -9.69
CA ILE A 158 12.15 19.98 -9.83
C ILE A 158 12.93 19.59 -8.56
N GLY A 159 12.33 19.79 -7.38
CA GLY A 159 12.93 19.35 -6.12
C GLY A 159 13.04 17.83 -6.05
N TRP A 160 11.98 17.14 -6.45
CA TRP A 160 11.94 15.68 -6.53
C TRP A 160 12.97 15.10 -7.51
N ALA A 161 13.05 15.63 -8.73
CA ALA A 161 14.02 15.15 -9.72
C ALA A 161 15.47 15.32 -9.22
N LYS A 162 15.77 16.40 -8.50
CA LYS A 162 17.08 16.62 -7.86
C LYS A 162 17.35 15.65 -6.72
N GLU A 163 16.32 15.28 -5.97
CA GLU A 163 16.44 14.32 -4.86
C GLU A 163 16.64 12.90 -5.37
N VAL A 164 15.93 12.50 -6.42
CA VAL A 164 16.15 11.24 -7.14
C VAL A 164 17.56 11.18 -7.73
N LEU A 165 17.99 12.22 -8.45
CA LEU A 165 19.35 12.29 -9.01
C LEU A 165 20.44 12.21 -7.94
N LYS A 166 20.21 12.84 -6.78
CA LYS A 166 21.19 12.86 -5.69
C LYS A 166 21.25 11.52 -4.94
N THR A 167 20.11 10.88 -4.76
CA THR A 167 19.94 9.80 -3.76
C THR A 167 19.85 8.43 -4.41
N VAL A 168 19.32 8.32 -5.62
CA VAL A 168 19.04 7.03 -6.29
C VAL A 168 20.05 6.77 -7.41
N ASN A 169 20.05 7.61 -8.45
CA ASN A 169 20.93 7.40 -9.60
C ASN A 169 21.31 8.77 -10.22
N PRO A 170 22.60 9.18 -10.12
CA PRO A 170 23.06 10.47 -10.64
C PRO A 170 23.15 10.53 -12.17
N ASP A 171 23.13 9.38 -12.84
CA ASP A 171 23.31 9.25 -14.30
C ASP A 171 21.97 9.08 -15.04
N VAL A 172 20.82 9.29 -14.38
CA VAL A 172 19.49 9.14 -15.00
C VAL A 172 19.30 10.12 -16.16
N ASP A 173 18.84 9.58 -17.30
CA ASP A 173 18.37 10.37 -18.43
C ASP A 173 17.00 10.99 -18.10
N ILE A 174 17.03 12.27 -17.69
CA ILE A 174 15.83 13.01 -17.27
C ILE A 174 14.80 13.17 -18.41
N PRO A 175 15.17 13.58 -19.64
CA PRO A 175 14.24 13.55 -20.78
C PRO A 175 13.56 12.20 -21.00
N HIS A 176 14.34 11.11 -20.98
CA HIS A 176 13.79 9.75 -21.10
C HIS A 176 12.81 9.44 -19.95
N GLY A 177 13.22 9.69 -18.70
CA GLY A 177 12.40 9.47 -17.51
C GLY A 177 11.08 10.23 -17.56
N VAL A 178 11.04 11.46 -18.08
CA VAL A 178 9.79 12.24 -18.24
C VAL A 178 8.84 11.58 -19.25
N VAL A 179 9.36 11.04 -20.36
CA VAL A 179 8.55 10.29 -21.34
C VAL A 179 8.01 9.02 -20.68
N GLN A 180 8.86 8.29 -19.95
CA GLN A 180 8.46 7.06 -19.28
C GLN A 180 7.48 7.30 -18.12
N MET A 181 7.53 8.45 -17.45
CA MET A 181 6.49 8.83 -16.48
C MET A 181 5.10 8.97 -17.12
N LYS A 182 5.02 9.43 -18.38
CA LYS A 182 3.74 9.44 -19.11
C LYS A 182 3.30 8.03 -19.49
N ALA A 183 4.23 7.17 -19.87
CA ALA A 183 3.95 5.76 -20.14
C ALA A 183 3.44 5.04 -18.87
N LEU A 184 4.09 5.27 -17.73
CA LEU A 184 3.68 4.77 -16.41
C LEU A 184 2.26 5.21 -16.04
N ALA A 185 1.94 6.50 -16.22
CA ALA A 185 0.59 7.00 -15.97
C ALA A 185 -0.46 6.28 -16.84
N ARG A 186 -0.13 5.95 -18.10
CA ARG A 186 -1.00 5.14 -18.97
C ARG A 186 -1.09 3.69 -18.51
N MET A 187 0.02 3.07 -18.08
CA MET A 187 0.02 1.71 -17.53
C MET A 187 -0.91 1.62 -16.33
N ILE A 188 -0.82 2.55 -15.38
CA ILE A 188 -1.71 2.62 -14.21
C ILE A 188 -3.18 2.71 -14.66
N ALA A 189 -3.49 3.60 -15.61
CA ALA A 189 -4.84 3.73 -16.15
C ALA A 189 -5.36 2.46 -16.83
N HIS A 190 -4.49 1.72 -17.50
CA HIS A 190 -4.82 0.46 -18.14
C HIS A 190 -5.01 -0.68 -17.13
N LEU A 191 -4.15 -0.80 -16.12
CA LEU A 191 -4.31 -1.76 -15.02
C LEU A 191 -5.64 -1.55 -14.29
N ASP A 192 -5.97 -0.30 -13.95
CA ASP A 192 -7.25 0.03 -13.33
C ASP A 192 -8.44 -0.28 -14.24
N SER A 193 -8.36 0.05 -15.53
CA SER A 193 -9.41 -0.28 -16.49
C SER A 193 -9.61 -1.79 -16.66
N LEU A 194 -8.54 -2.59 -16.63
CA LEU A 194 -8.62 -4.04 -16.68
C LEU A 194 -9.27 -4.58 -15.40
N ARG A 195 -8.88 -4.07 -14.22
CA ARG A 195 -9.46 -4.50 -12.94
C ARG A 195 -10.94 -4.11 -12.82
N ASP A 196 -11.32 -2.91 -13.27
CA ASP A 196 -12.72 -2.47 -13.30
C ASP A 196 -13.56 -3.42 -14.18
N PHE A 197 -13.03 -3.83 -15.35
CA PHE A 197 -13.70 -4.79 -16.22
C PHE A 197 -13.79 -6.19 -15.58
N TYR A 198 -12.71 -6.64 -14.92
CA TYR A 198 -12.69 -7.89 -14.16
C TYR A 198 -13.78 -7.88 -13.07
N LEU A 199 -13.82 -6.85 -12.22
CA LEU A 199 -14.76 -6.77 -11.08
C LEU A 199 -16.23 -6.71 -11.53
N ALA A 200 -16.50 -6.10 -12.67
CA ALA A 200 -17.85 -6.01 -13.19
C ALA A 200 -18.35 -7.30 -13.87
N ASN A 201 -17.47 -8.25 -14.22
CA ASN A 201 -17.84 -9.38 -15.10
C ASN A 201 -17.41 -10.77 -14.60
N ALA A 202 -16.33 -10.88 -13.82
CA ALA A 202 -15.76 -12.16 -13.41
C ALA A 202 -16.76 -13.04 -12.62
N GLY A 203 -17.69 -12.43 -11.89
CA GLY A 203 -18.72 -13.18 -11.13
C GLY A 203 -19.74 -13.90 -12.02
N PHE A 204 -19.68 -13.69 -13.33
CA PHE A 204 -20.63 -14.23 -14.30
C PHE A 204 -19.95 -15.06 -15.38
N GLU A 205 -18.68 -15.42 -15.22
CA GLU A 205 -17.96 -16.26 -16.18
C GLU A 205 -18.58 -17.66 -16.27
N ARG A 206 -18.73 -18.17 -17.49
CA ARG A 206 -19.28 -19.53 -17.70
C ARG A 206 -18.27 -20.62 -17.30
N GLU A 207 -17.00 -20.39 -17.58
CA GLU A 207 -15.90 -21.25 -17.19
C GLU A 207 -15.17 -20.63 -16.00
N ARG A 208 -15.28 -21.27 -14.83
CA ARG A 208 -14.68 -20.77 -13.60
C ARG A 208 -13.16 -20.68 -13.72
N GLY A 209 -12.60 -19.54 -13.36
CA GLY A 209 -11.18 -19.22 -13.44
C GLY A 209 -10.72 -18.63 -14.79
N ALA A 210 -11.63 -18.41 -15.75
CA ALA A 210 -11.27 -17.83 -17.04
C ALA A 210 -10.75 -16.39 -16.89
N PHE A 211 -11.42 -15.57 -16.08
CA PHE A 211 -10.96 -14.21 -15.78
C PHE A 211 -9.68 -14.20 -14.96
N ASP A 212 -9.52 -15.10 -13.99
CA ASP A 212 -8.28 -15.22 -13.20
C ASP A 212 -7.09 -15.54 -14.09
N ALA A 213 -7.27 -16.48 -15.03
CA ALA A 213 -6.23 -16.85 -15.98
C ALA A 213 -5.89 -15.71 -16.96
N ALA A 214 -6.90 -14.99 -17.46
CA ALA A 214 -6.70 -13.82 -18.32
C ALA A 214 -6.02 -12.66 -17.56
N TRP A 215 -6.40 -12.45 -16.30
CA TRP A 215 -5.77 -11.46 -15.43
C TRP A 215 -4.29 -11.79 -15.17
N ALA A 216 -3.97 -13.04 -14.85
CA ALA A 216 -2.58 -13.47 -14.65
C ALA A 216 -1.72 -13.21 -15.91
N ARG A 217 -2.22 -13.58 -17.10
CA ARG A 217 -1.54 -13.29 -18.38
C ARG A 217 -1.38 -11.79 -18.63
N ALA A 218 -2.41 -10.99 -18.33
CA ALA A 218 -2.35 -9.54 -18.47
C ALA A 218 -1.27 -8.92 -17.56
N MET A 219 -1.17 -9.40 -16.32
CA MET A 219 -0.15 -8.96 -15.36
C MET A 219 1.26 -9.31 -15.84
N ASP A 220 1.48 -10.52 -16.33
CA ASP A 220 2.77 -10.94 -16.88
C ASP A 220 3.17 -10.13 -18.12
N ALA A 221 2.23 -9.86 -19.02
CA ALA A 221 2.45 -9.00 -20.17
C ALA A 221 2.83 -7.57 -19.73
N MET A 222 2.13 -7.00 -18.75
CA MET A 222 2.42 -5.66 -18.22
C MET A 222 3.80 -5.57 -17.56
N ARG A 223 4.27 -6.61 -16.87
CA ARG A 223 5.63 -6.66 -16.27
C ARG A 223 6.74 -6.64 -17.30
N ALA A 224 6.47 -7.15 -18.51
CA ALA A 224 7.42 -7.25 -19.60
C ALA A 224 7.53 -5.96 -20.45
N CYS A 225 6.62 -5.01 -20.30
CA CYS A 225 6.61 -3.77 -21.06
C CYS A 225 7.81 -2.86 -20.73
N ALA A 226 8.41 -2.27 -21.76
CA ALA A 226 9.52 -1.30 -21.62
C ALA A 226 9.15 0.11 -22.11
N ASP A 227 8.13 0.25 -22.95
CA ASP A 227 7.66 1.55 -23.43
C ASP A 227 6.13 1.66 -23.55
N GLU A 228 5.66 2.85 -23.94
CA GLU A 228 4.24 3.13 -24.13
C GLU A 228 3.56 2.22 -25.18
N ARG A 229 4.27 1.81 -26.23
CA ARG A 229 3.72 0.98 -27.30
C ARG A 229 3.48 -0.43 -26.80
N ASP A 230 4.42 -0.98 -26.04
CA ASP A 230 4.27 -2.28 -25.37
C ASP A 230 3.05 -2.26 -24.45
N ILE A 231 2.94 -1.24 -23.59
CA ILE A 231 1.81 -1.05 -22.67
C ILE A 231 0.48 -1.02 -23.43
N ALA A 232 0.40 -0.24 -24.49
CA ALA A 232 -0.81 -0.09 -25.26
C ALA A 232 -1.20 -1.38 -25.98
N GLN A 233 -0.22 -2.17 -26.45
CA GLN A 233 -0.46 -3.48 -27.07
C GLN A 233 -0.92 -4.51 -26.03
N ALA A 234 -0.19 -4.64 -24.91
CA ALA A 234 -0.55 -5.54 -23.82
C ALA A 234 -1.96 -5.27 -23.29
N TYR A 235 -2.34 -4.00 -23.13
CA TYR A 235 -3.71 -3.63 -22.74
C TYR A 235 -4.75 -4.06 -23.78
N ARG A 236 -4.50 -3.80 -25.07
CA ARG A 236 -5.46 -4.15 -26.14
C ARG A 236 -5.70 -5.66 -26.18
N ASP A 237 -4.63 -6.44 -26.08
CA ASP A 237 -4.70 -7.90 -26.11
C ASP A 237 -5.42 -8.44 -24.87
N ALA A 238 -5.03 -7.99 -23.67
CA ALA A 238 -5.67 -8.40 -22.42
C ALA A 238 -7.15 -8.04 -22.36
N MET A 239 -7.52 -6.81 -22.75
CA MET A 239 -8.92 -6.38 -22.78
C MET A 239 -9.71 -7.12 -23.86
N GLY A 240 -9.11 -7.42 -25.01
CA GLY A 240 -9.70 -8.24 -26.06
C GLY A 240 -10.01 -9.65 -25.57
N GLU A 241 -9.06 -10.27 -24.87
CA GLU A 241 -9.20 -11.57 -24.24
C GLU A 241 -10.32 -11.59 -23.20
N MET A 242 -10.32 -10.65 -22.24
CA MET A 242 -11.35 -10.58 -21.21
C MET A 242 -12.76 -10.38 -21.79
N ARG A 243 -12.89 -9.61 -22.88
CA ARG A 243 -14.17 -9.39 -23.58
C ARG A 243 -14.66 -10.61 -24.35
N ALA A 244 -13.75 -11.52 -24.71
CA ALA A 244 -14.10 -12.74 -25.43
C ALA A 244 -14.59 -13.85 -24.48
N ILE A 245 -14.40 -13.71 -23.16
CA ILE A 245 -14.85 -14.69 -22.17
C ILE A 245 -16.39 -14.77 -22.19
N PRO A 246 -16.99 -15.95 -22.41
CA PRO A 246 -18.44 -16.12 -22.34
C PRO A 246 -18.98 -15.87 -20.93
N LEU A 247 -20.05 -15.08 -20.83
CA LEU A 247 -20.70 -14.73 -19.57
C LEU A 247 -22.15 -15.23 -19.51
N ASP A 248 -22.56 -15.67 -18.33
CA ASP A 248 -23.95 -15.93 -17.95
C ASP A 248 -24.46 -14.81 -17.03
N LYS A 249 -24.23 -13.56 -17.45
CA LYS A 249 -24.58 -12.36 -16.69
C LYS A 249 -26.09 -12.07 -16.80
N PRO A 250 -26.84 -12.01 -15.69
CA PRO A 250 -28.26 -11.68 -15.74
C PRO A 250 -28.46 -10.23 -16.19
N ALA A 251 -29.64 -9.92 -16.73
CA ALA A 251 -29.98 -8.57 -17.18
C ALA A 251 -30.00 -7.53 -16.04
N ASP A 252 -30.25 -7.98 -14.81
CA ASP A 252 -30.30 -7.17 -13.60
C ASP A 252 -29.50 -7.84 -12.47
N PRO A 253 -28.16 -7.82 -12.53
CA PRO A 253 -27.29 -8.43 -11.52
C PRO A 253 -27.32 -7.62 -10.22
N ILE A 254 -26.97 -8.23 -9.09
CA ILE A 254 -26.72 -7.46 -7.87
C ILE A 254 -25.46 -6.62 -8.07
N ARG A 255 -25.56 -5.31 -7.84
CA ARG A 255 -24.48 -4.34 -8.04
C ARG A 255 -24.03 -3.80 -6.69
N ILE A 256 -22.75 -3.98 -6.35
CA ILE A 256 -22.17 -3.50 -5.10
C ILE A 256 -21.01 -2.55 -5.38
N GLY A 257 -21.07 -1.35 -4.78
CA GLY A 257 -19.97 -0.39 -4.80
C GLY A 257 -19.06 -0.55 -3.59
N ILE A 258 -17.75 -0.59 -3.78
CA ILE A 258 -16.75 -0.56 -2.70
C ILE A 258 -16.21 0.86 -2.56
N VAL A 259 -16.23 1.38 -1.33
CA VAL A 259 -15.66 2.67 -0.92
C VAL A 259 -14.79 2.48 0.31
N GLY A 260 -13.93 3.45 0.66
CA GLY A 260 -13.11 3.38 1.86
C GLY A 260 -11.69 3.89 1.66
N GLU A 261 -10.72 3.26 2.32
CA GLU A 261 -9.32 3.71 2.30
C GLU A 261 -8.45 2.93 1.31
N MET A 262 -7.44 3.58 0.76
CA MET A 262 -6.62 3.08 -0.35
C MET A 262 -5.87 1.77 -0.05
N PHE A 263 -5.32 1.60 1.14
CA PHE A 263 -4.52 0.46 1.56
C PHE A 263 -5.32 -0.71 2.13
N THR A 264 -6.64 -0.61 2.17
CA THR A 264 -7.53 -1.72 2.55
C THR A 264 -8.59 -1.97 1.51
N ALA A 265 -9.29 -0.94 1.03
CA ALA A 265 -10.38 -1.11 0.06
C ALA A 265 -9.88 -1.62 -1.30
N ILE A 266 -8.62 -1.36 -1.67
CA ILE A 266 -7.99 -1.86 -2.91
C ILE A 266 -7.14 -3.11 -2.65
N ASP A 267 -6.43 -3.15 -1.52
CA ASP A 267 -5.46 -4.19 -1.24
C ASP A 267 -6.11 -5.47 -0.71
N GLU A 268 -6.05 -6.51 -1.54
CA GLU A 268 -6.71 -7.79 -1.29
C GLU A 268 -6.19 -8.50 -0.04
N ARG A 269 -4.88 -8.40 0.23
CA ARG A 269 -4.26 -8.94 1.44
C ARG A 269 -4.82 -8.26 2.69
N SER A 270 -4.99 -6.95 2.64
CA SER A 270 -5.47 -6.16 3.78
C SER A 270 -6.98 -6.27 4.02
N ASN A 271 -7.75 -6.73 3.02
CA ASN A 271 -9.21 -6.92 3.14
C ASN A 271 -9.69 -8.38 3.06
N LEU A 272 -8.77 -9.34 3.17
CA LEU A 272 -9.08 -10.78 3.18
C LEU A 272 -9.82 -11.25 1.92
N GLY A 273 -9.38 -10.81 0.73
CA GLY A 273 -9.95 -11.32 -0.52
C GLY A 273 -11.34 -10.77 -0.84
N LEU A 274 -11.70 -9.57 -0.36
CA LEU A 274 -13.06 -9.01 -0.50
C LEU A 274 -13.56 -9.02 -1.95
N ASP A 275 -12.71 -8.63 -2.90
CA ASP A 275 -13.03 -8.63 -4.35
C ASP A 275 -13.43 -10.04 -4.81
N HIS A 276 -12.61 -11.06 -4.51
CA HIS A 276 -12.84 -12.44 -4.93
C HIS A 276 -14.05 -13.06 -4.25
N LYS A 277 -14.30 -12.73 -2.97
CA LYS A 277 -15.49 -13.19 -2.25
C LYS A 277 -16.78 -12.67 -2.90
N LEU A 278 -16.84 -11.38 -3.23
CA LEU A 278 -17.98 -10.78 -3.92
C LEU A 278 -18.18 -11.34 -5.34
N VAL A 279 -17.09 -11.46 -6.09
CA VAL A 279 -17.10 -12.09 -7.43
C VAL A 279 -17.64 -13.52 -7.35
N ALA A 280 -17.19 -14.32 -6.38
CA ALA A 280 -17.65 -15.70 -6.19
C ALA A 280 -19.15 -15.80 -5.84
N MET A 281 -19.75 -14.74 -5.28
CA MET A 281 -21.18 -14.64 -5.01
C MET A 281 -22.01 -14.20 -6.24
N GLY A 282 -21.39 -14.00 -7.41
CA GLY A 282 -22.11 -13.56 -8.62
C GLY A 282 -22.53 -12.09 -8.56
N VAL A 283 -21.72 -11.24 -7.94
CA VAL A 283 -21.97 -9.79 -7.81
C VAL A 283 -21.21 -9.02 -8.90
N GLU A 284 -21.86 -8.00 -9.45
CA GLU A 284 -21.19 -6.98 -10.26
C GLU A 284 -20.56 -5.94 -9.30
N VAL A 285 -19.24 -5.97 -9.17
CA VAL A 285 -18.50 -5.13 -8.22
C VAL A 285 -17.94 -3.89 -8.90
N HIS A 286 -18.01 -2.75 -8.22
CA HIS A 286 -17.43 -1.48 -8.70
C HIS A 286 -16.61 -0.80 -7.61
N ARG A 287 -15.44 -0.26 -7.96
CA ARG A 287 -14.61 0.50 -7.02
C ARG A 287 -13.99 1.73 -7.70
N MET A 288 -14.51 2.92 -7.39
CA MET A 288 -14.02 4.18 -7.96
C MET A 288 -12.66 4.55 -7.36
N LEU A 289 -12.37 4.11 -6.13
CA LEU A 289 -11.08 4.33 -5.50
C LEU A 289 -10.01 3.42 -6.13
N ASN A 290 -9.14 4.01 -6.94
CA ASN A 290 -7.97 3.39 -7.55
C ASN A 290 -6.89 4.45 -7.83
N PHE A 291 -5.70 4.05 -8.28
CA PHE A 291 -4.61 4.99 -8.54
C PHE A 291 -4.96 6.01 -9.63
N THR A 292 -5.70 5.61 -10.66
CA THR A 292 -6.14 6.52 -11.71
C THR A 292 -6.98 7.66 -11.15
N ASN A 293 -8.00 7.33 -10.36
CA ASN A 293 -8.90 8.34 -9.80
C ASN A 293 -8.25 9.14 -8.67
N ARG A 294 -7.29 8.57 -7.94
CA ARG A 294 -6.63 9.27 -6.82
C ARG A 294 -5.41 10.09 -7.20
N TYR A 295 -4.62 9.67 -8.18
CA TYR A 295 -3.35 10.31 -8.53
C TYR A 295 -3.37 10.97 -9.90
N LEU A 296 -4.15 10.45 -10.87
CA LEU A 296 -4.17 11.00 -12.23
C LEU A 296 -5.35 11.95 -12.49
N ARG A 297 -6.51 11.69 -11.88
CA ARG A 297 -7.77 12.45 -12.11
C ARG A 297 -8.26 13.22 -10.89
N TYR A 298 -7.57 13.12 -9.75
CA TYR A 298 -8.03 13.71 -8.51
C TYR A 298 -7.96 15.24 -8.58
N ASN A 299 -9.12 15.87 -8.44
CA ASN A 299 -9.27 17.31 -8.33
C ASN A 299 -10.28 17.58 -7.21
N GLU A 300 -9.77 17.78 -5.99
CA GLU A 300 -10.60 17.88 -4.79
C GLU A 300 -11.72 18.92 -4.94
N PRO A 301 -11.47 20.17 -5.39
CA PRO A 301 -12.55 21.14 -5.52
C PRO A 301 -13.69 20.65 -6.42
N ASN A 302 -13.35 20.03 -7.55
CA ASN A 302 -14.36 19.49 -8.47
C ASN A 302 -15.09 18.28 -7.89
N LEU A 303 -14.38 17.40 -7.17
CA LEU A 303 -14.98 16.23 -6.52
C LEU A 303 -15.96 16.66 -5.42
N ARG A 304 -15.56 17.64 -4.61
CA ARG A 304 -16.40 18.18 -3.54
C ARG A 304 -17.65 18.86 -4.05
N VAL A 305 -17.59 19.57 -5.19
CA VAL A 305 -18.79 20.12 -5.85
C VAL A 305 -19.81 19.01 -6.16
N GLY A 306 -19.37 17.81 -6.54
CA GLY A 306 -20.24 16.66 -6.82
C GLY A 306 -20.92 16.08 -5.57
N ALA A 307 -20.38 16.35 -4.38
CA ALA A 307 -20.88 15.88 -3.09
C ALA A 307 -21.17 17.06 -2.12
N LYS A 308 -21.45 18.26 -2.65
CA LYS A 308 -21.60 19.50 -1.87
C LYS A 308 -22.73 19.46 -0.82
N ASP A 309 -23.72 18.60 -1.04
CA ASP A 309 -24.84 18.41 -0.12
C ASP A 309 -24.41 17.67 1.16
N TYR A 310 -23.23 17.03 1.11
CA TYR A 310 -22.62 16.27 2.20
C TYR A 310 -21.30 16.87 2.69
N LEU A 311 -20.58 17.62 1.84
CA LEU A 311 -19.22 18.08 2.08
C LEU A 311 -19.07 19.59 1.89
N THR A 312 -18.70 20.30 2.96
CA THR A 312 -18.35 21.72 2.90
C THR A 312 -16.85 21.93 2.65
N TYR A 313 -16.00 21.10 3.25
CA TYR A 313 -14.53 21.22 3.23
C TYR A 313 -13.87 19.96 2.68
N ASP A 314 -12.58 20.07 2.32
CA ASP A 314 -11.75 18.91 2.02
C ASP A 314 -11.63 18.03 3.26
N MET A 315 -12.05 16.76 3.13
CA MET A 315 -12.05 15.78 4.23
C MET A 315 -10.78 14.93 4.26
N GLY A 316 -9.77 15.23 3.43
CA GLY A 316 -8.45 14.60 3.51
C GLY A 316 -8.19 13.54 2.43
N PRO A 317 -7.44 12.46 2.74
CA PRO A 317 -6.77 11.62 1.74
C PRO A 317 -7.70 10.94 0.75
N THR A 318 -8.75 10.29 1.24
CA THR A 318 -9.67 9.45 0.48
C THR A 318 -11.12 9.84 0.73
N SER A 319 -11.40 10.52 1.84
CA SER A 319 -12.74 10.82 2.35
C SER A 319 -13.65 11.54 1.34
N THR A 320 -13.16 12.57 0.65
CA THR A 320 -13.93 13.28 -0.39
C THR A 320 -14.31 12.34 -1.55
N LEU A 321 -13.37 11.48 -1.96
CA LEU A 321 -13.60 10.49 -3.01
C LEU A 321 -14.55 9.38 -2.54
N THR A 322 -14.43 8.92 -1.28
CA THR A 322 -15.31 7.94 -0.65
C THR A 322 -16.76 8.41 -0.64
N VAL A 323 -17.03 9.62 -0.15
CA VAL A 323 -18.38 10.17 -0.07
C VAL A 323 -18.97 10.42 -1.46
N LEU A 324 -18.17 10.95 -2.39
CA LEU A 324 -18.62 11.14 -3.76
C LEU A 324 -18.93 9.81 -4.46
N ALA A 325 -18.07 8.80 -4.30
CA ALA A 325 -18.28 7.48 -4.88
C ALA A 325 -19.56 6.84 -4.31
N ALA A 326 -19.76 6.90 -3.00
CA ALA A 326 -20.97 6.40 -2.36
C ALA A 326 -22.23 7.08 -2.91
N LYS A 327 -22.21 8.42 -3.02
CA LYS A 327 -23.31 9.18 -3.64
C LYS A 327 -23.56 8.75 -5.09
N LYS A 328 -22.52 8.59 -5.90
CA LYS A 328 -22.64 8.14 -7.30
C LYS A 328 -23.20 6.73 -7.42
N TYR A 329 -22.80 5.81 -6.54
CA TYR A 329 -23.37 4.47 -6.51
C TYR A 329 -24.84 4.49 -6.10
N ALA A 330 -25.18 5.30 -5.10
CA ALA A 330 -26.56 5.49 -4.67
C ALA A 330 -27.45 6.07 -5.79
N GLU A 331 -27.01 7.15 -6.45
CA GLU A 331 -27.66 7.76 -7.61
C GLU A 331 -27.74 6.80 -8.81
N GLY A 332 -26.72 5.96 -8.98
CA GLY A 332 -26.64 4.94 -10.02
C GLY A 332 -27.48 3.69 -9.78
N GLY A 333 -28.29 3.68 -8.70
CA GLY A 333 -29.21 2.59 -8.37
C GLY A 333 -28.51 1.29 -7.98
N PHE A 334 -27.32 1.38 -7.40
CA PHE A 334 -26.62 0.20 -6.86
C PHE A 334 -27.44 -0.43 -5.73
N ASP A 335 -27.37 -1.75 -5.61
CA ASP A 335 -28.16 -2.50 -4.63
C ASP A 335 -27.59 -2.32 -3.22
N GLY A 336 -26.26 -2.20 -3.09
CA GLY A 336 -25.60 -1.93 -1.82
C GLY A 336 -24.21 -1.32 -1.97
N ILE A 337 -23.66 -0.83 -0.85
CA ILE A 337 -22.32 -0.27 -0.77
C ILE A 337 -21.56 -0.98 0.37
N ILE A 338 -20.28 -1.26 0.17
CA ILE A 338 -19.38 -1.75 1.21
C ILE A 338 -18.34 -0.67 1.51
N HIS A 339 -18.28 -0.23 2.76
CA HIS A 339 -17.23 0.66 3.26
C HIS A 339 -16.12 -0.18 3.90
N ALA A 340 -14.96 -0.28 3.25
CA ALA A 340 -13.83 -1.08 3.70
C ALA A 340 -12.68 -0.18 4.17
N LYS A 341 -12.31 -0.28 5.45
CA LYS A 341 -11.22 0.51 6.04
C LYS A 341 -10.36 -0.27 7.02
N SER A 342 -9.14 0.18 7.22
CA SER A 342 -8.30 -0.31 8.31
C SER A 342 -8.72 0.26 9.68
N ALA A 343 -8.44 -0.49 10.74
CA ALA A 343 -8.52 0.00 12.10
C ALA A 343 -7.56 1.19 12.31
N GLY A 344 -8.01 2.21 13.03
CA GLY A 344 -7.25 3.44 13.24
C GLY A 344 -7.21 4.40 12.04
N CYS A 345 -7.92 4.12 10.93
CA CYS A 345 -8.05 5.05 9.82
C CYS A 345 -9.05 6.17 10.16
N THR A 346 -8.57 7.24 10.81
CA THR A 346 -9.40 8.39 11.23
C THR A 346 -10.19 9.02 10.07
N PRO A 347 -9.60 9.32 8.89
CA PRO A 347 -10.35 9.98 7.82
C PRO A 347 -11.56 9.18 7.34
N GLU A 348 -11.51 7.85 7.38
CA GLU A 348 -12.64 7.02 7.02
C GLU A 348 -13.62 6.80 8.17
N ILE A 349 -13.19 6.90 9.43
CA ILE A 349 -14.11 6.94 10.58
C ILE A 349 -14.98 8.20 10.49
N ASP A 350 -14.39 9.34 10.11
CA ASP A 350 -15.09 10.61 9.93
C ASP A 350 -16.10 10.56 8.77
N CYS A 351 -15.90 9.68 7.79
CA CYS A 351 -16.87 9.44 6.71
C CYS A 351 -18.13 8.71 7.18
N ILE A 352 -18.09 7.93 8.26
CA ILE A 352 -19.21 7.03 8.63
C ILE A 352 -20.54 7.80 8.81
N PRO A 353 -20.62 8.90 9.59
CA PRO A 353 -21.87 9.65 9.74
C PRO A 353 -22.40 10.21 8.40
N VAL A 354 -21.49 10.63 7.53
CA VAL A 354 -21.84 11.15 6.20
C VAL A 354 -22.38 10.03 5.31
N LEU A 355 -21.74 8.85 5.34
CA LEU A 355 -22.20 7.66 4.62
C LEU A 355 -23.55 7.15 5.16
N GLN A 356 -23.78 7.24 6.47
CA GLN A 356 -25.08 6.94 7.06
C GLN A 356 -26.15 7.87 6.50
N LYS A 357 -25.83 9.17 6.34
CA LYS A 357 -26.75 10.13 5.73
C LYS A 357 -27.03 9.81 4.25
N VAL A 358 -26.01 9.44 3.47
CA VAL A 358 -26.19 8.97 2.08
C VAL A 358 -27.07 7.71 2.04
N SER A 359 -26.87 6.77 2.98
CA SER A 359 -27.68 5.55 3.10
C SER A 359 -29.16 5.87 3.33
N GLU A 360 -29.46 6.81 4.24
CA GLU A 360 -30.81 7.29 4.53
C GLU A 360 -31.45 7.99 3.33
N ASP A 361 -30.76 8.95 2.73
CA ASP A 361 -31.31 9.80 1.67
C ASP A 361 -31.67 9.00 0.40
N PHE A 362 -30.89 7.97 0.08
CA PHE A 362 -31.08 7.14 -1.11
C PHE A 362 -31.69 5.76 -0.80
N ALA A 363 -31.94 5.45 0.46
CA ALA A 363 -32.37 4.13 0.94
C ALA A 363 -31.47 2.99 0.42
N VAL A 364 -30.16 3.23 0.29
CA VAL A 364 -29.14 2.25 -0.14
C VAL A 364 -28.46 1.65 1.09
N PRO A 365 -28.48 0.32 1.30
CA PRO A 365 -27.80 -0.31 2.43
C PRO A 365 -26.27 -0.17 2.32
N ILE A 366 -25.61 0.15 3.43
CA ILE A 366 -24.15 0.21 3.52
C ILE A 366 -23.64 -0.77 4.58
N LEU A 367 -22.74 -1.67 4.19
CA LEU A 367 -22.03 -2.56 5.09
C LEU A 367 -20.68 -1.95 5.47
N TYR A 368 -20.43 -1.77 6.76
CA TYR A 368 -19.19 -1.21 7.28
C TYR A 368 -18.23 -2.31 7.74
N LEU A 369 -17.09 -2.45 7.08
CA LEU A 369 -16.05 -3.43 7.36
C LEU A 369 -14.79 -2.72 7.85
N THR A 370 -14.34 -3.07 9.04
CA THR A 370 -13.07 -2.60 9.61
C THR A 370 -12.11 -3.77 9.72
N TYR A 371 -10.91 -3.62 9.17
CA TYR A 371 -9.89 -4.64 9.09
C TYR A 371 -8.69 -4.30 9.98
N ASP A 372 -8.18 -5.29 10.69
CA ASP A 372 -6.97 -5.19 11.52
C ASP A 372 -6.10 -6.44 11.36
N SER A 373 -4.94 -6.43 12.02
CA SER A 373 -3.99 -7.55 12.00
C SER A 373 -4.50 -8.82 12.70
N GLN A 374 -5.66 -8.79 13.34
CA GLN A 374 -6.26 -9.92 14.07
C GLN A 374 -7.59 -10.38 13.45
N THR A 375 -7.98 -9.81 12.30
CA THR A 375 -9.27 -10.09 11.68
C THR A 375 -9.29 -11.51 11.11
N SER A 376 -10.37 -12.25 11.39
CA SER A 376 -10.58 -13.64 10.94
C SER A 376 -11.52 -13.71 9.72
N ASP A 377 -11.20 -14.60 8.78
CA ASP A 377 -11.98 -14.86 7.57
C ASP A 377 -13.44 -15.25 7.85
N THR A 378 -13.67 -16.12 8.83
CA THR A 378 -15.01 -16.71 9.07
C THR A 378 -16.05 -15.65 9.43
N GLY A 379 -15.67 -14.63 10.21
CA GLY A 379 -16.57 -13.55 10.59
C GLY A 379 -16.89 -12.59 9.44
N LEU A 380 -15.97 -12.46 8.47
CA LEU A 380 -16.18 -11.65 7.27
C LEU A 380 -17.17 -12.35 6.33
N ASP A 381 -16.99 -13.64 6.07
CA ASP A 381 -17.79 -14.40 5.11
C ASP A 381 -19.27 -14.36 5.46
N THR A 382 -19.63 -14.69 6.71
CA THR A 382 -21.02 -14.66 7.17
C THR A 382 -21.65 -13.26 7.06
N ARG A 383 -20.88 -12.20 7.28
CA ARG A 383 -21.39 -10.82 7.15
C ARG A 383 -21.64 -10.43 5.70
N LEU A 384 -20.78 -10.89 4.79
CA LEU A 384 -20.95 -10.67 3.36
C LEU A 384 -22.14 -11.47 2.81
N GLU A 385 -22.27 -12.74 3.20
CA GLU A 385 -23.40 -13.61 2.83
C GLU A 385 -24.73 -13.00 3.31
N ALA A 386 -24.81 -12.62 4.60
CA ALA A 386 -26.01 -11.98 5.14
C ALA A 386 -26.35 -10.66 4.44
N PHE A 387 -25.33 -9.88 4.06
CA PHE A 387 -25.54 -8.65 3.30
C PHE A 387 -26.05 -8.95 1.89
N TYR A 388 -25.45 -9.91 1.19
CA TYR A 388 -25.90 -10.37 -0.11
C TYR A 388 -27.36 -10.85 -0.08
N ASP A 389 -27.72 -11.73 0.87
CA ASP A 389 -29.07 -12.26 1.00
C ASP A 389 -30.10 -11.15 1.21
N MET A 390 -29.79 -10.17 2.07
CA MET A 390 -30.63 -8.99 2.28
C MET A 390 -30.84 -8.19 0.98
N LEU A 391 -29.79 -8.01 0.18
CA LEU A 391 -29.87 -7.31 -1.11
C LEU A 391 -30.71 -8.10 -2.12
N ALA A 392 -30.48 -9.41 -2.23
CA ALA A 392 -31.23 -10.30 -3.11
C ALA A 392 -32.73 -10.25 -2.78
N MET A 393 -33.11 -10.40 -1.51
CA MET A 393 -34.51 -10.33 -1.06
C MET A 393 -35.14 -8.97 -1.35
N LYS A 394 -34.40 -7.86 -1.16
CA LYS A 394 -34.89 -6.51 -1.47
C LYS A 394 -35.14 -6.35 -2.97
N LYS A 395 -34.26 -6.93 -3.80
CA LYS A 395 -34.34 -6.87 -5.26
C LYS A 395 -35.49 -7.71 -5.81
N GLU A 396 -35.71 -8.91 -5.26
CA GLU A 396 -36.86 -9.75 -5.59
C GLU A 396 -38.20 -9.07 -5.29
N LYS A 397 -38.32 -8.38 -4.14
CA LYS A 397 -39.55 -7.65 -3.78
C LYS A 397 -39.86 -6.43 -4.66
N ARG A 398 -38.89 -5.94 -5.43
CA ARG A 398 -39.07 -4.81 -6.36
C ARG A 398 -39.50 -5.25 -7.75
N LYS A 399 -39.35 -6.53 -8.07
CA LYS A 399 -39.90 -7.18 -9.27
C LYS A 399 -41.36 -7.54 -9.01
#